data_AF-A0A737BBT3-F1
#
_entry.id   AF-A0A737BBT3-F1
#
_cell.length_a   1.000
_cell.length_b   1.000
_cell.length_c   1.000
_cell.angle_alpha   90.00
_cell.angle_beta   90.00
_cell.angle_gamma   90.00
#
_symmetry.space_group_name_H-M   'P 1'
#
loop_
_entity.id
_entity.type
_entity.pdbx_description
1 polymer ?
#
loop_
_entity_poly.entity_id
_entity_poly.type
_entity_poly.pdbx_seq_one_letter_code
_entity_poly.pdbx_strand_id
1 'polypeptide(L)'
;SLTPDGRLSARNADIGGNINANSGTLNNVHILGSCQVDAVLSANQILGDIAKTYVLAGNSVYIPPQLMAMNLIALVTEKESPGNGGITWDNADMFFNGVYQTPGTSSAMSMFISGHYTTSTGGHGGSGGSYTRDLNGRLMAKVYLLPAGAPTTISCSKFAVVWMSKA
;
A
#
# COMPACT_ATOMS: atom_id res chain seq x y z
N SER A 1 -0.85 24.46 -46.41
CA SER A 1 0.24 23.63 -46.98
C SER A 1 1.38 23.59 -45.99
N LEU A 2 2.22 22.57 -46.08
CA LEU A 2 3.52 22.58 -45.40
C LEU A 2 4.39 23.68 -46.01
N THR A 3 5.25 24.29 -45.21
CA THR A 3 6.39 25.06 -45.73
C THR A 3 7.38 24.12 -46.43
N PRO A 4 8.29 24.62 -47.29
CA PRO A 4 9.28 23.78 -47.96
C PRO A 4 10.20 23.00 -46.99
N ASP A 5 10.45 23.54 -45.80
CA ASP A 5 11.15 22.89 -44.69
C ASP A 5 10.26 21.94 -43.86
N GLY A 6 9.01 21.73 -44.27
CA GLY A 6 8.11 20.73 -43.67
C GLY A 6 7.36 21.19 -42.42
N ARG A 7 7.31 22.50 -42.13
CA ARG A 7 6.60 23.04 -40.97
C ARG A 7 5.12 23.27 -41.27
N LEU A 8 4.28 22.90 -40.31
CA LEU A 8 2.87 23.27 -40.27
C LEU A 8 2.63 24.15 -39.04
N SER A 9 1.87 25.22 -39.20
CA SER A 9 1.34 26.02 -38.08
C SER A 9 -0.17 26.10 -38.21
N ALA A 10 -0.89 25.67 -37.18
CA ALA A 10 -2.34 25.67 -37.13
C ALA A 10 -2.80 26.09 -35.73
N ARG A 11 -3.89 26.86 -35.63
CA ARG A 11 -4.43 27.36 -34.35
C ARG A 11 -5.57 26.50 -33.79
N ASN A 12 -6.48 26.05 -34.65
CA ASN A 12 -7.68 25.30 -34.29
C ASN A 12 -7.76 24.03 -35.15
N ALA A 13 -6.74 23.17 -35.04
CA ALA A 13 -6.73 21.91 -35.78
C ALA A 13 -7.56 20.87 -35.02
N ASP A 14 -8.52 20.28 -35.70
CA ASP A 14 -9.18 19.04 -35.26
C ASP A 14 -8.57 17.88 -36.06
N ILE A 15 -7.88 16.98 -35.35
CA ILE A 15 -7.14 15.87 -35.96
C ILE A 15 -7.77 14.58 -35.48
N GLY A 16 -8.50 13.93 -36.37
CA GLY A 16 -8.92 12.54 -36.19
C GLY A 16 -7.81 11.56 -36.53
N GLY A 17 -7.82 10.39 -35.89
CA GLY A 17 -6.89 9.30 -36.18
C GLY A 17 -5.62 9.33 -35.33
N ASN A 18 -4.55 8.71 -35.85
CA ASN A 18 -3.28 8.53 -35.13
C ASN A 18 -2.29 9.64 -35.45
N ILE A 19 -1.59 10.14 -34.44
CA ILE A 19 -0.48 11.08 -34.59
C ILE A 19 0.81 10.35 -34.22
N ASN A 20 1.71 10.15 -35.19
CA ASN A 20 3.03 9.59 -34.94
C ASN A 20 4.07 10.73 -34.83
N ALA A 21 4.56 10.98 -33.62
CA ALA A 21 5.58 11.99 -33.34
C ALA A 21 6.79 11.35 -32.65
N ASN A 22 7.96 11.43 -33.28
CA ASN A 22 9.20 10.90 -32.71
C ASN A 22 9.83 11.84 -31.66
N SER A 23 9.42 13.11 -31.64
CA SER A 23 9.85 14.13 -30.67
C SER A 23 8.90 15.32 -30.68
N GLY A 24 8.95 16.16 -29.64
CA GLY A 24 8.19 17.40 -29.56
C GLY A 24 8.00 17.87 -28.12
N THR A 25 7.43 19.07 -27.98
CA THR A 25 6.98 19.61 -26.69
C THR A 25 5.49 19.87 -26.80
N LEU A 26 4.75 19.39 -25.82
CA LEU A 26 3.32 19.70 -25.67
C LEU A 26 3.13 20.57 -24.43
N ASN A 27 2.21 21.53 -24.50
CA ASN A 27 1.89 22.41 -23.38
C ASN A 27 0.36 22.54 -23.28
N ASN A 28 -0.14 22.63 -22.05
CA ASN A 28 -1.56 22.78 -21.75
C ASN A 28 -2.44 21.69 -22.39
N VAL A 29 -2.01 20.44 -22.26
CA VAL A 29 -2.72 19.28 -22.81
C VAL A 29 -3.79 18.82 -21.84
N HIS A 30 -5.02 18.68 -22.32
CA HIS A 30 -6.09 18.01 -21.59
C HIS A 30 -6.36 16.65 -22.24
N ILE A 31 -6.11 15.57 -21.50
CA ILE A 31 -6.36 14.20 -21.95
C ILE A 31 -7.66 13.73 -21.31
N LEU A 32 -8.72 13.59 -22.13
CA LEU A 32 -10.04 13.15 -21.65
C LEU A 32 -10.14 11.62 -21.45
N GLY A 33 -9.26 10.86 -22.10
CA GLY A 33 -9.26 9.39 -22.10
C GLY A 33 -8.05 8.79 -21.38
N SER A 34 -7.81 7.50 -21.65
CA SER A 34 -6.60 6.82 -21.18
C SER A 34 -5.34 7.35 -21.86
N CYS A 35 -4.25 7.42 -21.12
CA CYS A 35 -2.90 7.66 -21.63
C CYS A 35 -2.03 6.45 -21.30
N GLN A 36 -1.30 5.93 -22.29
CA GLN A 36 -0.30 4.89 -22.11
C GLN A 36 1.09 5.47 -22.42
N VAL A 37 2.03 5.23 -21.51
CA VAL A 37 3.43 5.64 -21.64
C VAL A 37 4.27 4.38 -21.57
N ASP A 38 4.80 3.94 -22.71
CA ASP A 38 5.57 2.68 -22.78
C ASP A 38 7.04 2.83 -22.33
N ALA A 39 7.46 4.06 -22.05
CA ALA A 39 8.81 4.41 -21.61
C ALA A 39 8.79 5.13 -20.25
N VAL A 40 9.75 6.03 -20.02
CA VAL A 40 9.88 6.75 -18.74
C VAL A 40 9.05 8.02 -18.74
N LEU A 41 8.18 8.18 -17.74
CA LEU A 41 7.56 9.46 -17.40
C LEU A 41 8.40 10.16 -16.33
N SER A 42 9.01 11.29 -16.69
CA SER A 42 9.61 12.21 -15.73
C SER A 42 8.66 13.37 -15.49
N ALA A 43 8.28 13.61 -14.23
CA ALA A 43 7.34 14.65 -13.85
C ALA A 43 7.82 15.34 -12.57
N ASN A 44 7.90 16.67 -12.61
CA ASN A 44 8.40 17.46 -11.48
C ASN A 44 7.27 17.97 -10.56
N GLN A 45 6.06 18.10 -11.09
CA GLN A 45 4.88 18.54 -10.35
C GLN A 45 3.69 17.69 -10.76
N ILE A 46 3.05 17.07 -9.77
CA ILE A 46 1.82 16.30 -9.94
C ILE A 46 0.86 16.75 -8.86
N LEU A 47 -0.33 17.18 -9.27
CA LEU A 47 -1.41 17.54 -8.37
C LEU A 47 -2.30 16.30 -8.18
N GLY A 48 -2.12 15.61 -7.05
CA GLY A 48 -2.86 14.38 -6.71
C GLY A 48 -1.93 13.21 -6.35
N ASP A 49 -2.53 12.03 -6.17
CA ASP A 49 -1.81 10.80 -5.79
C ASP A 49 -1.28 10.05 -7.01
N ILE A 50 -0.05 9.53 -6.93
CA ILE A 50 0.59 8.71 -7.98
C ILE A 50 0.45 7.22 -7.67
N ALA A 51 0.36 6.87 -6.38
CA ALA A 51 0.23 5.50 -5.93
C ALA A 51 -1.24 5.18 -5.64
N LYS A 52 -1.76 4.12 -6.27
CA LYS A 52 -3.01 3.54 -5.82
C LYS A 52 -2.76 2.79 -4.52
N THR A 53 -3.25 3.36 -3.43
CA THR A 53 -3.22 2.76 -2.10
C THR A 53 -4.61 2.24 -1.74
N TYR A 54 -4.65 1.25 -0.86
CA TYR A 54 -5.88 0.78 -0.25
C TYR A 54 -5.75 0.74 1.26
N VAL A 55 -6.84 1.05 1.96
CA VAL A 55 -6.93 0.93 3.41
C VAL A 55 -7.78 -0.29 3.76
N LEU A 56 -7.24 -1.15 4.61
CA LEU A 56 -7.91 -2.31 5.17
C LEU A 56 -8.11 -2.08 6.67
N ALA A 57 -9.36 -2.02 7.09
CA ALA A 57 -9.79 -1.82 8.47
C ALA A 57 -11.12 -2.57 8.69
N GLY A 58 -11.04 -3.91 8.78
CA GLY A 58 -12.23 -4.77 8.86
C GLY A 58 -12.99 -4.96 7.54
N ASN A 59 -12.51 -4.37 6.43
CA ASN A 59 -12.99 -4.57 5.07
C ASN A 59 -12.02 -5.42 4.24
N SER A 60 -12.48 -5.79 3.05
CA SER A 60 -11.68 -6.43 2.02
C SER A 60 -11.64 -5.60 0.74
N VAL A 61 -10.58 -5.75 -0.04
CA VAL A 61 -10.38 -5.07 -1.31
C VAL A 61 -10.16 -6.08 -2.41
N TYR A 62 -10.92 -5.96 -3.50
CA TYR A 62 -10.73 -6.76 -4.71
C TYR A 62 -9.63 -6.14 -5.59
N ILE A 63 -8.59 -6.91 -5.86
CA ILE A 63 -7.53 -6.56 -6.80
C ILE A 63 -7.74 -7.39 -8.07
N PRO A 64 -7.97 -6.76 -9.23
CA PRO A 64 -8.11 -7.47 -10.50
C PRO A 64 -6.78 -8.13 -10.92
N PRO A 65 -6.81 -9.08 -11.88
CA PRO A 65 -5.58 -9.70 -12.39
C PRO A 65 -4.56 -8.66 -12.85
N GLN A 66 -3.32 -8.81 -12.40
CA GLN A 66 -2.21 -7.95 -12.82
C GLN A 66 -1.46 -8.61 -13.99
N LEU A 67 -0.95 -7.80 -14.92
CA LEU A 67 -0.21 -8.29 -16.10
C LEU A 67 1.08 -9.03 -15.73
N MET A 68 1.66 -8.69 -14.57
CA MET A 68 2.89 -9.28 -14.04
C MET A 68 2.77 -9.45 -12.52
N ALA A 69 3.71 -10.19 -11.93
CA ALA A 69 3.77 -10.35 -10.49
C ALA A 69 4.08 -9.01 -9.83
N MET A 70 3.44 -8.75 -8.68
CA MET A 70 3.58 -7.51 -7.94
C MET A 70 3.98 -7.82 -6.50
N ASN A 71 4.77 -6.93 -5.90
CA ASN A 71 4.93 -6.89 -4.46
C ASN A 71 3.74 -6.11 -3.88
N LEU A 72 2.98 -6.75 -3.00
CA LEU A 72 2.03 -6.05 -2.14
C LEU A 72 2.78 -5.63 -0.87
N ILE A 73 2.97 -4.34 -0.71
CA ILE A 73 3.61 -3.77 0.48
C ILE A 73 2.50 -3.32 1.42
N ALA A 74 2.55 -3.80 2.65
CA ALA A 74 1.59 -3.48 3.70
C ALA A 74 2.29 -2.78 4.86
N LEU A 75 1.87 -1.56 5.15
CA LEU A 75 2.17 -0.88 6.41
C LEU A 75 1.07 -1.22 7.41
N VAL A 76 1.46 -1.85 8.51
CA VAL A 76 0.52 -2.34 9.51
C VAL A 76 0.96 -1.94 10.91
N THR A 77 0.00 -1.82 11.82
CA THR A 77 0.27 -1.59 13.24
C THR A 77 0.01 -2.85 14.04
N GLU A 78 0.97 -3.19 14.89
CA GLU A 78 0.88 -4.34 15.78
C GLU A 78 1.07 -3.85 17.21
N LYS A 79 0.43 -4.53 18.16
CA LYS A 79 0.52 -4.17 19.57
C LYS A 79 0.70 -5.40 20.42
N GLU A 80 1.42 -5.23 21.50
CA GLU A 80 1.42 -6.19 22.59
C GLU A 80 0.05 -6.19 23.27
N SER A 81 -0.41 -7.38 23.61
CA SER A 81 -1.60 -7.59 24.42
C SER A 81 -1.29 -8.59 25.54
N PRO A 82 -1.83 -8.35 26.74
CA PRO A 82 -1.73 -9.28 27.85
C PRO A 82 -2.69 -10.45 27.67
N GLY A 83 -2.21 -11.67 27.86
CA GLY A 83 -3.00 -12.91 27.82
C GLY A 83 -2.74 -13.80 29.03
N ASN A 84 -3.40 -14.96 29.06
CA ASN A 84 -3.14 -15.98 30.08
C ASN A 84 -1.72 -16.54 29.90
N GLY A 85 -0.80 -16.09 30.74
CA GLY A 85 0.58 -16.57 30.77
C GLY A 85 1.64 -15.61 30.22
N GLY A 86 1.30 -14.37 29.84
CA GLY A 86 2.30 -13.37 29.45
C GLY A 86 1.80 -12.25 28.54
N ILE A 87 2.75 -11.49 28.00
CA ILE A 87 2.52 -10.46 26.98
C ILE A 87 2.87 -11.07 25.61
N THR A 88 1.96 -10.98 24.66
CA THR A 88 2.14 -11.49 23.29
C THR A 88 1.90 -10.40 22.27
N TRP A 89 2.53 -10.51 21.10
CA TRP A 89 2.25 -9.62 19.98
C TRP A 89 0.95 -10.02 19.28
N ASP A 90 -0.01 -9.11 19.26
CA ASP A 90 -1.16 -9.23 18.38
C ASP A 90 -0.78 -8.70 17.00
N ASN A 91 -0.37 -9.61 16.13
CA ASN A 91 0.04 -9.29 14.77
C ASN A 91 -1.12 -8.77 13.93
N ALA A 92 -0.77 -8.02 12.88
CA ALA A 92 -1.68 -7.61 11.83
C ALA A 92 -1.51 -8.55 10.64
N ASP A 93 -2.29 -9.63 10.67
CA ASP A 93 -2.25 -10.70 9.69
C ASP A 93 -2.99 -10.33 8.41
N MET A 94 -2.41 -10.70 7.27
CA MET A 94 -2.98 -10.47 5.95
C MET A 94 -3.57 -11.77 5.41
N PHE A 95 -4.70 -11.67 4.74
CA PHE A 95 -5.41 -12.81 4.14
C PHE A 95 -5.70 -12.54 2.68
N PHE A 96 -5.33 -13.49 1.82
CA PHE A 96 -5.60 -13.47 0.39
C PHE A 96 -6.67 -14.51 0.10
N ASN A 97 -7.81 -14.07 -0.43
CA ASN A 97 -8.99 -14.90 -0.65
C ASN A 97 -9.43 -15.66 0.61
N GLY A 98 -9.31 -15.02 1.77
CA GLY A 98 -9.62 -15.60 3.09
C GLY A 98 -8.51 -16.51 3.67
N VAL A 99 -7.41 -16.74 2.95
CA VAL A 99 -6.31 -17.60 3.40
C VAL A 99 -5.19 -16.74 3.98
N TYR A 100 -4.78 -17.04 5.21
CA TYR A 100 -3.66 -16.38 5.89
C TYR A 100 -2.39 -16.42 5.02
N GLN A 101 -1.69 -15.30 4.94
CA GLN A 101 -0.44 -15.17 4.22
C GLN A 101 0.70 -14.85 5.18
N THR A 102 1.77 -15.63 5.08
CA THR A 102 3.05 -15.30 5.69
C THR A 102 3.76 -14.27 4.81
N PRO A 103 4.22 -13.13 5.34
CA PRO A 103 4.99 -12.17 4.54
C PRO A 103 6.31 -12.80 4.11
N GLY A 104 6.74 -12.56 2.87
CA GLY A 104 8.06 -12.97 2.39
C GLY A 104 9.18 -12.20 3.09
N THR A 105 8.91 -10.97 3.52
CA THR A 105 9.81 -10.17 4.36
C THR A 105 9.00 -9.25 5.26
N SER A 106 9.48 -9.03 6.48
CA SER A 106 8.90 -8.03 7.38
C SER A 106 9.99 -7.28 8.14
N SER A 107 9.77 -6.00 8.39
CA SER A 107 10.67 -5.16 9.18
C SER A 107 9.87 -4.23 10.09
N ALA A 108 10.35 -4.07 11.33
CA ALA A 108 9.86 -3.03 12.23
C ALA A 108 10.47 -1.69 11.83
N MET A 109 9.62 -0.72 11.52
CA MET A 109 10.04 0.63 11.15
C MET A 109 10.14 1.55 12.37
N SER A 110 9.29 1.32 13.36
CA SER A 110 9.24 2.13 14.59
C SER A 110 8.59 1.34 15.72
N MET A 111 8.98 1.65 16.95
CA MET A 111 8.41 1.16 18.20
C MET A 111 7.78 2.33 18.95
N PHE A 112 6.67 2.08 19.63
CA PHE A 112 5.98 3.06 20.47
C PHE A 112 5.34 2.36 21.67
N ILE A 113 4.91 3.12 22.69
CA ILE A 113 4.09 2.58 23.78
C ILE A 113 2.63 2.61 23.32
N SER A 114 1.98 1.46 23.27
CA SER A 114 0.61 1.30 22.80
C SER A 114 -0.42 1.31 23.94
N GLY A 115 0.04 1.12 25.19
CA GLY A 115 -0.80 1.19 26.38
C GLY A 115 -0.08 0.73 27.63
N HIS A 116 -0.85 0.56 28.71
CA HIS A 116 -0.35 0.04 29.99
C HIS A 116 -1.25 -1.10 30.47
N TYR A 117 -0.65 -2.08 31.11
CA TYR A 117 -1.31 -3.23 31.69
C TYR A 117 -0.95 -3.34 33.17
N THR A 118 -1.96 -3.43 34.04
CA THR A 118 -1.76 -3.60 35.48
C THR A 118 -2.33 -4.94 35.92
N THR A 119 -1.53 -5.73 36.65
CA THR A 119 -2.01 -6.98 37.26
C THR A 119 -1.82 -6.93 38.77
N SER A 120 -2.78 -7.51 39.47
CA SER A 120 -2.67 -7.80 40.90
C SER A 120 -2.45 -9.30 41.07
N THR A 121 -1.42 -9.68 41.83
CA THR A 121 -1.25 -11.07 42.24
C THR A 121 -2.08 -11.31 43.50
N GLY A 122 -3.05 -12.23 43.42
CA GLY A 122 -3.86 -12.63 44.56
C GLY A 122 -3.05 -13.47 45.53
N GLY A 123 -2.51 -12.86 46.59
CA GLY A 123 -1.84 -13.58 47.67
C GLY A 123 -2.85 -14.16 48.66
N HIS A 124 -2.98 -15.50 48.71
CA HIS A 124 -3.63 -16.16 49.84
C HIS A 124 -2.71 -16.05 51.06
N GLY A 125 -2.91 -15.03 51.91
CA GLY A 125 -2.16 -14.87 53.17
C GLY A 125 -1.43 -13.53 53.39
N GLY A 126 -1.81 -12.44 52.71
CA GLY A 126 -1.50 -11.08 53.19
C GLY A 126 -0.45 -10.26 52.44
N SER A 127 0.12 -10.75 51.33
CA SER A 127 1.05 -9.97 50.49
C SER A 127 0.66 -10.05 49.00
N GLY A 128 -0.44 -9.39 48.64
CA GLY A 128 -0.76 -9.13 47.23
C GLY A 128 0.04 -7.94 46.70
N GLY A 129 0.77 -8.11 45.61
CA GLY A 129 1.47 -7.03 44.92
C GLY A 129 0.73 -6.62 43.64
N SER A 130 0.72 -5.34 43.33
CA SER A 130 0.27 -4.85 42.01
C SER A 130 1.49 -4.32 41.23
N TYR A 131 1.60 -4.71 39.96
CA TYR A 131 2.60 -4.13 39.08
C TYR A 131 1.97 -3.72 37.75
N THR A 132 2.43 -2.58 37.24
CA THR A 132 2.07 -2.03 35.93
C THR A 132 3.22 -2.25 34.96
N ARG A 133 2.90 -2.61 33.71
CA ARG A 133 3.84 -2.73 32.59
C ARG A 133 3.34 -1.94 31.40
N ASP A 134 4.27 -1.38 30.65
CA ASP A 134 3.98 -0.77 29.37
C ASP A 134 3.81 -1.88 28.32
N LEU A 135 2.82 -1.72 27.45
CA LEU A 135 2.61 -2.54 26.28
C LEU A 135 3.23 -1.83 25.09
N ASN A 136 4.08 -2.52 24.36
CA ASN A 136 4.67 -1.96 23.15
C ASN A 136 3.70 -2.02 21.98
N GLY A 137 3.93 -1.15 21.01
CA GLY A 137 3.36 -1.18 19.68
C GLY A 137 4.46 -0.99 18.65
N ARG A 138 4.21 -1.44 17.43
CA ARG A 138 5.16 -1.30 16.33
C ARG A 138 4.47 -1.01 15.01
N LEU A 139 5.10 -0.14 14.23
CA LEU A 139 4.78 0.02 12.82
C LEU A 139 5.65 -0.96 12.02
N MET A 140 5.01 -1.83 11.25
CA MET A 140 5.68 -2.85 10.45
C MET A 140 5.47 -2.58 8.96
N ALA A 141 6.53 -2.76 8.19
CA ALA A 141 6.42 -3.01 6.76
C ALA A 141 6.44 -4.53 6.53
N LYS A 142 5.44 -5.05 5.82
CA LYS A 142 5.33 -6.45 5.41
C LYS A 142 5.19 -6.53 3.90
N VAL A 143 5.97 -7.40 3.27
CA VAL A 143 5.97 -7.56 1.81
C VAL A 143 5.44 -8.95 1.47
N TYR A 144 4.46 -8.98 0.56
CA TYR A 144 3.82 -10.20 0.06
C TYR A 144 3.94 -10.27 -1.45
N LEU A 145 3.93 -11.48 -2.00
CA LEU A 145 3.88 -11.68 -3.45
C LEU A 145 2.42 -11.77 -3.90
N LEU A 146 2.07 -10.97 -4.91
CA LEU A 146 0.83 -11.09 -5.66
C LEU A 146 1.15 -11.72 -7.03
N PRO A 147 0.72 -12.96 -7.30
CA PRO A 147 0.99 -13.62 -8.58
C PRO A 147 0.36 -12.90 -9.78
N ALA A 148 1.01 -12.98 -10.94
CA ALA A 148 0.46 -12.48 -12.21
C ALA A 148 -0.82 -13.24 -12.60
N GLY A 149 -1.74 -12.55 -13.28
CA GLY A 149 -2.90 -13.17 -13.94
C GLY A 149 -4.01 -13.70 -13.02
N ALA A 150 -3.84 -13.68 -11.70
CA ALA A 150 -4.87 -14.12 -10.76
C ALA A 150 -5.50 -12.91 -10.04
N PRO A 151 -6.83 -12.78 -10.02
CA PRO A 151 -7.49 -11.80 -9.15
C PRO A 151 -7.31 -12.23 -7.69
N THR A 152 -7.19 -11.25 -6.80
CA THR A 152 -7.03 -11.53 -5.37
C THR A 152 -7.85 -10.56 -4.54
N THR A 153 -8.68 -11.09 -3.64
CA THR A 153 -9.32 -10.29 -2.60
C THR A 153 -8.42 -10.28 -1.38
N ILE A 154 -7.99 -9.10 -0.95
CA ILE A 154 -7.11 -8.94 0.21
C ILE A 154 -7.89 -8.40 1.41
N SER A 155 -7.51 -8.82 2.61
CA SER A 155 -8.02 -8.29 3.86
C SER A 155 -6.94 -8.35 4.95
N CYS A 156 -7.15 -7.59 6.01
CA CYS A 156 -6.27 -7.58 7.19
C CYS A 156 -7.11 -7.84 8.44
N SER A 157 -6.57 -8.61 9.39
CA SER A 157 -7.20 -8.82 10.71
C SER A 157 -7.33 -7.53 11.53
N LYS A 158 -6.56 -6.49 11.18
CA LYS A 158 -6.52 -5.22 11.88
C LYS A 158 -6.56 -4.06 10.88
N PHE A 159 -5.53 -3.22 10.91
CA PHE A 159 -5.36 -2.06 10.07
C PHE A 159 -4.15 -2.25 9.16
N ALA A 160 -4.32 -1.98 7.88
CA ALA A 160 -3.24 -1.92 6.91
C ALA A 160 -3.46 -0.80 5.89
N VAL A 161 -2.38 -0.09 5.55
CA VAL A 161 -2.30 0.67 4.30
C VAL A 161 -1.44 -0.14 3.34
N VAL A 162 -1.99 -0.44 2.17
CA VAL A 162 -1.31 -1.29 1.19
C VAL A 162 -1.18 -0.60 -0.15
N TRP A 163 -0.09 -0.90 -0.84
CA TRP A 163 0.09 -0.53 -2.24
C TRP A 163 0.85 -1.63 -2.97
N MET A 164 0.78 -1.59 -4.29
CA MET A 164 1.49 -2.54 -5.14
C MET A 164 2.69 -1.85 -5.76
N SER A 165 3.83 -2.52 -5.77
CA SER A 165 4.99 -2.17 -6.59
C SER A 165 5.33 -3.35 -7.50
N LYS A 166 6.05 -3.08 -8.59
CA LYS A 166 6.55 -4.14 -9.45
C LYS A 166 7.44 -5.09 -8.64
N ALA A 167 7.22 -6.40 -8.80
CA ALA A 167 8.04 -7.43 -8.16
C ALA A 167 9.47 -7.44 -8.69
#